data_AF-A0A6J2RVX3-F1
#
_entry.id   AF-A0A6J2RVX3-F1
#
_cell.length_a   1.000
_cell.length_b   1.000
_cell.length_c   1.000
_cell.angle_alpha   90.00
_cell.angle_beta   90.00
_cell.angle_gamma   90.00
#
_symmetry.space_group_name_H-M   'P 1'
#
loop_
_entity.id
_entity.type
_entity.pdbx_description
1 polymer ?
#
loop_
_entity_poly.entity_id
_entity_poly.type
_entity_poly.pdbx_seq_one_letter_code
_entity_poly.pdbx_strand_id
1 'polypeptide(L)'
;MASSLAVCRLHMMGRGNLVKCLQKVDTFLIRNIGTNVALQERDGCKSLYAVQAERLDQAERSVLISCNSRTNEKKFLKFLSTHGNIKKYFFYESYGTHAVVEFANRESVASLFEITTIPSISHESLVPFKSRLLTLRNLGLDNLPNQLSGQQSHSQTTIPINQLIQNLSGEESMDQQIISLTKAFQLTEENSRLRFLVCSLLKDIAAAFFPECTIKPFGSSVNGFGKLGCDLDMFLDLDGISGRDTKLLKLGMSLEYQMKMANSERAVTQSILTVIGECVDQFGPGCVGVQKILNARCPLVRFAHQPSGFQCDLTANNRVAMKSTELLYLYGELDPRVRYLVFTVRCWARAQGITSSIPGAWISNFSLTVMVLFFLQKRSPPIIPTVDQLRDLAGPADKSVIEGNDCTFVSDFSKIQLQSNTETLEQLLCEFFEFYSTFAFKRMSINIRKGKEQNKPEVSPLHIQNPFETTLNISKNVNATQLDRFVAVCQESSWLVQQNKKPTPSAGIKGNAFAPWGLSSLLLPSQVEGIKRKGKKRKWEPASDRIKNLLESLKNKNQ
;
A
#
# COMPACT_ATOMS: atom_id res chain seq x y z
N MET A 1 57.82 -16.10 -25.64
CA MET A 1 58.54 -14.81 -25.80
C MET A 1 57.49 -13.77 -26.17
N ALA A 2 56.90 -13.10 -25.18
CA ALA A 2 57.31 -11.80 -24.62
C ALA A 2 56.85 -10.64 -25.55
N SER A 3 55.73 -9.99 -25.21
CA SER A 3 55.62 -8.60 -24.67
C SER A 3 55.23 -7.59 -25.78
N SER A 4 54.41 -6.55 -25.60
CA SER A 4 54.16 -5.74 -24.41
C SER A 4 52.70 -5.25 -24.26
N LEU A 5 52.26 -5.22 -23.01
CA LEU A 5 51.16 -4.43 -22.48
C LEU A 5 51.48 -2.93 -22.50
N ALA A 6 50.50 -2.11 -22.89
CA ALA A 6 50.42 -0.71 -22.45
C ALA A 6 49.17 -0.57 -21.56
N VAL A 7 49.37 -0.68 -20.25
CA VAL A 7 48.37 -0.38 -19.22
C VAL A 7 48.36 1.13 -19.01
N CYS A 8 47.36 1.83 -19.53
CA CYS A 8 47.05 3.17 -19.05
C CYS A 8 46.41 3.06 -17.67
N ARG A 9 47.23 3.23 -16.62
CA ARG A 9 46.78 3.49 -15.25
C ARG A 9 46.05 4.84 -15.21
N LEU A 10 44.71 4.80 -15.21
CA LEU A 10 43.92 5.93 -14.72
C LEU A 10 44.04 5.95 -13.18
N HIS A 11 44.97 6.77 -12.69
CA HIS A 11 45.01 7.20 -11.30
C HIS A 11 43.69 7.91 -10.96
N MET A 12 42.82 7.27 -10.17
CA MET A 12 41.74 7.97 -9.47
C MET A 12 42.35 8.82 -8.34
N MET A 13 42.83 10.01 -8.69
CA MET A 13 43.05 11.09 -7.73
C MET A 13 41.76 11.89 -7.56
N GLY A 14 41.34 12.09 -6.31
CA GLY A 14 40.46 13.21 -5.94
C GLY A 14 39.03 12.89 -5.50
N ARG A 15 38.82 12.07 -4.46
CA ARG A 15 37.52 11.95 -3.75
C ARG A 15 37.28 13.02 -2.66
N GLY A 16 37.91 14.19 -2.78
CA GLY A 16 37.72 15.31 -1.85
C GLY A 16 36.54 16.25 -2.17
N ASN A 17 35.95 16.16 -3.37
CA ASN A 17 34.97 17.15 -3.85
C ASN A 17 33.52 16.66 -3.99
N LEU A 18 33.25 15.36 -3.85
CA LEU A 18 31.87 14.84 -3.87
C LEU A 18 31.12 15.05 -2.55
N VAL A 19 31.83 15.09 -1.41
CA VAL A 19 31.24 15.32 -0.09
C VAL A 19 30.83 16.80 0.10
N LYS A 20 31.55 17.74 -0.53
CA LYS A 20 31.19 19.17 -0.50
C LYS A 20 30.03 19.54 -1.43
N CYS A 21 29.77 18.74 -2.46
CA CYS A 21 28.59 18.92 -3.32
C CYS A 21 27.32 18.45 -2.59
N LEU A 22 27.40 17.35 -1.84
CA LEU A 22 26.28 16.86 -1.01
C LEU A 22 25.94 17.83 0.13
N GLN A 23 26.94 18.40 0.83
CA GLN A 23 26.68 19.33 1.93
C GLN A 23 26.09 20.70 1.51
N LYS A 24 26.29 21.14 0.26
CA LYS A 24 25.71 22.40 -0.24
C LYS A 24 24.28 22.24 -0.78
N VAL A 25 23.84 21.01 -1.06
CA VAL A 25 22.46 20.73 -1.50
C VAL A 25 21.50 20.74 -0.30
N ASP A 26 21.95 20.26 0.86
CA ASP A 26 21.12 20.21 2.09
C ASP A 26 20.79 21.59 2.68
N THR A 27 21.65 22.60 2.48
CA THR A 27 21.36 23.95 2.97
C THR A 27 20.35 24.71 2.11
N PHE A 28 20.07 24.23 0.90
CA PHE A 28 19.09 24.84 -0.01
C PHE A 28 17.70 24.20 0.10
N LEU A 29 17.64 22.91 0.47
CA LEU A 29 16.39 22.16 0.64
C LEU A 29 15.57 22.55 1.89
N ILE A 30 16.20 23.17 2.90
CA ILE A 30 15.50 23.60 4.12
C ILE A 30 14.84 24.99 3.96
N ARG A 31 15.10 25.73 2.87
CA ARG A 31 14.71 27.16 2.80
C ARG A 31 13.74 27.56 1.69
N ASN A 32 13.27 26.69 0.79
CA ASN A 32 12.34 27.12 -0.26
C ASN A 32 11.41 25.99 -0.76
N ILE A 33 10.30 25.75 -0.07
CA ILE A 33 8.95 25.78 -0.66
C ILE A 33 8.08 26.53 0.34
N GLY A 34 7.75 27.77 0.00
CA GLY A 34 6.94 28.65 0.83
C GLY A 34 5.48 28.25 0.76
N THR A 35 5.05 27.44 1.73
CA THR A 35 3.78 27.61 2.44
C THR A 35 3.96 26.96 3.80
N ASN A 36 4.55 27.69 4.74
CA ASN A 36 4.32 27.45 6.16
C ASN A 36 2.85 27.83 6.44
N VAL A 37 1.93 26.97 6.05
CA VAL A 37 0.64 26.90 6.73
C VAL A 37 0.96 26.14 8.00
N ALA A 38 1.11 26.87 9.10
CA ALA A 38 0.86 26.29 10.40
C ALA A 38 -0.61 25.82 10.37
N LEU A 39 -0.83 24.59 9.92
CA LEU A 39 -2.11 23.91 9.98
C LEU A 39 -2.38 23.77 11.47
N GLN A 40 -3.32 24.57 11.97
CA GLN A 40 -3.75 24.49 13.35
C GLN A 40 -4.44 23.14 13.53
N GLU A 41 -3.70 22.21 14.14
CA GLU A 41 -4.12 20.83 14.39
C GLU A 41 -5.32 20.82 15.33
N ARG A 42 -6.45 20.24 14.91
CA ARG A 42 -7.40 19.64 15.85
C ARG A 42 -6.99 18.18 16.05
N ASP A 43 -6.87 17.77 17.31
CA ASP A 43 -6.79 16.36 17.74
C ASP A 43 -5.81 15.46 16.96
N GLY A 44 -4.59 15.95 16.67
CA GLY A 44 -3.50 15.10 16.18
C GLY A 44 -3.68 14.47 14.79
N CYS A 45 -4.69 14.88 14.01
CA CYS A 45 -4.88 14.41 12.64
C CYS A 45 -3.98 15.18 11.67
N LYS A 46 -2.96 14.51 11.12
CA LYS A 46 -2.02 15.09 10.15
C LYS A 46 -2.54 14.92 8.72
N SER A 47 -2.23 15.86 7.84
CA SER A 47 -2.49 15.68 6.40
C SER A 47 -1.71 14.49 5.85
N LEU A 48 -2.26 13.80 4.83
CA LEU A 48 -1.56 12.67 4.20
C LEU A 48 -0.17 13.06 3.70
N TYR A 49 -0.04 14.27 3.14
CA TYR A 49 1.24 14.80 2.68
C TYR A 49 2.26 14.89 3.82
N ALA A 50 1.88 15.45 4.97
CA ALA A 50 2.76 15.57 6.13
C ALA A 50 3.17 14.18 6.66
N VAL A 51 2.23 13.23 6.73
CA VAL A 51 2.52 11.84 7.10
C VAL A 51 3.50 11.20 6.12
N GLN A 52 3.29 11.35 4.81
CA GLN A 52 4.20 10.79 3.80
C GLN A 52 5.59 11.42 3.86
N ALA A 53 5.70 12.74 4.01
CA ALA A 53 6.98 13.44 4.12
C ALA A 53 7.78 12.93 5.33
N GLU A 54 7.13 12.81 6.50
CA GLU A 54 7.76 12.26 7.71
C GLU A 54 8.26 10.82 7.51
N ARG A 55 7.46 9.99 6.84
CA ARG A 55 7.78 8.57 6.59
C ARG A 55 8.87 8.39 5.54
N LEU A 56 8.91 9.24 4.52
CA LEU A 56 9.97 9.24 3.52
C LEU A 56 11.30 9.65 4.14
N ASP A 57 11.33 10.67 5.00
CA ASP A 57 12.56 11.01 5.75
C ASP A 57 13.06 9.83 6.60
N GLN A 58 12.15 9.22 7.38
CA GLN A 58 12.48 8.04 8.19
C GLN A 58 13.05 6.90 7.33
N ALA A 59 12.48 6.68 6.14
CA ALA A 59 12.94 5.65 5.21
C ALA A 59 14.32 5.97 4.61
N GLU A 60 14.64 7.22 4.33
CA GLU A 60 15.95 7.64 3.77
C GLU A 60 17.13 7.38 4.74
N ARG A 61 16.87 7.39 6.05
CA ARG A 61 17.84 7.03 7.09
C ARG A 61 17.65 5.61 7.66
N SER A 62 16.96 4.74 6.92
CA SER A 62 16.75 3.34 7.27
C SER A 62 17.50 2.39 6.34
N VAL A 63 17.87 1.22 6.87
CA VAL A 63 18.50 0.12 6.13
C VAL A 63 17.72 -1.18 6.32
N LEU A 64 17.82 -2.07 5.33
CA LEU A 64 17.24 -3.40 5.38
C LEU A 64 18.36 -4.44 5.44
N ILE A 65 18.41 -5.24 6.50
CA ILE A 65 19.50 -6.17 6.76
C ILE A 65 18.96 -7.59 6.77
N SER A 66 19.46 -8.44 5.87
CA SER A 66 19.26 -9.88 5.92
C SER A 66 20.09 -10.48 7.06
N CYS A 67 19.43 -11.21 7.94
CA CYS A 67 19.99 -11.76 9.17
C CYS A 67 19.91 -13.30 9.15
N ASN A 68 20.80 -13.94 9.91
CA ASN A 68 20.64 -15.35 10.25
C ASN A 68 19.54 -15.49 11.31
N SER A 69 18.74 -16.56 11.27
CA SER A 69 17.76 -16.91 12.31
C SER A 69 18.36 -17.02 13.72
N ARG A 70 19.69 -17.17 13.82
CA ARG A 70 20.46 -17.21 15.08
C ARG A 70 21.08 -15.86 15.49
N THR A 71 20.68 -14.76 14.88
CA THR A 71 21.28 -13.44 15.15
C THR A 71 20.98 -13.00 16.58
N ASN A 72 22.02 -12.79 17.40
CA ASN A 72 21.85 -12.27 18.75
C ASN A 72 21.52 -10.77 18.69
N GLU A 73 20.29 -10.42 19.04
CA GLU A 73 19.76 -9.05 18.98
C GLU A 73 20.65 -8.02 19.71
N LYS A 74 21.12 -8.34 20.92
CA LYS A 74 21.97 -7.42 21.69
C LYS A 74 23.31 -7.16 21.00
N LYS A 75 23.95 -8.19 20.44
CA LYS A 75 25.20 -8.05 19.68
C LYS A 75 24.97 -7.28 18.38
N PHE A 76 23.87 -7.56 17.68
CA PHE A 76 23.46 -6.88 16.46
C PHE A 76 23.28 -5.38 16.68
N LEU A 77 22.51 -4.98 17.70
CA LEU A 77 22.27 -3.57 18.00
C LEU A 77 23.52 -2.88 18.52
N LYS A 78 24.35 -3.57 19.31
CA LYS A 78 25.63 -3.03 19.78
C LYS A 78 26.55 -2.71 18.61
N PHE A 79 26.62 -3.60 17.63
CA PHE A 79 27.39 -3.40 16.40
C PHE A 79 26.85 -2.21 15.60
N LEU A 80 25.55 -2.17 15.30
CA LEU A 80 24.99 -1.08 14.50
C LEU A 80 25.05 0.28 15.22
N SER A 81 24.93 0.29 16.55
CA SER A 81 25.08 1.52 17.36
C SER A 81 26.47 2.16 17.26
N THR A 82 27.51 1.44 16.81
CA THR A 82 28.82 2.07 16.58
C THR A 82 28.83 3.03 15.38
N HIS A 83 27.84 2.91 14.48
CA HIS A 83 27.70 3.77 13.30
C HIS A 83 26.75 4.94 13.53
N GLY A 84 25.98 4.93 14.62
CA GLY A 84 25.10 6.02 15.01
C GLY A 84 23.92 5.55 15.84
N ASN A 85 23.20 6.51 16.42
CA ASN A 85 22.06 6.22 17.28
C ASN A 85 20.91 5.57 16.49
N ILE A 86 20.34 4.48 17.01
CA ILE A 86 19.20 3.77 16.42
C ILE A 86 17.91 4.31 17.03
N LYS A 87 16.97 4.77 16.20
CA LYS A 87 15.67 5.27 16.66
C LYS A 87 14.66 4.14 16.81
N LYS A 88 14.59 3.27 15.80
CA LYS A 88 13.67 2.13 15.76
C LYS A 88 14.32 0.97 15.03
N TYR A 89 13.94 -0.24 15.40
CA TYR A 89 14.27 -1.44 14.67
C TYR A 89 13.17 -2.47 14.87
N PHE A 90 13.05 -3.41 13.94
CA PHE A 90 12.19 -4.58 14.11
C PHE A 90 12.68 -5.70 13.20
N PHE A 91 12.39 -6.93 13.62
CA PHE A 91 12.66 -8.14 12.85
C PHE A 91 11.37 -8.66 12.25
N TYR A 92 11.47 -9.26 11.07
CA TYR A 92 10.35 -9.92 10.41
C TYR A 92 10.84 -11.11 9.58
N GLU A 93 9.93 -12.03 9.28
CA GLU A 93 10.21 -13.20 8.44
C GLU A 93 9.59 -13.01 7.05
N SER A 94 10.39 -13.32 6.02
CA SER A 94 9.97 -13.36 4.61
C SER A 94 10.68 -14.54 3.93
N TYR A 95 11.44 -14.34 2.86
CA TYR A 95 12.37 -15.31 2.27
C TYR A 95 13.66 -15.43 3.13
N GLY A 96 13.49 -15.58 4.44
CA GLY A 96 14.51 -15.48 5.47
C GLY A 96 14.22 -14.38 6.49
N THR A 97 15.00 -14.37 7.57
CA THR A 97 14.89 -13.38 8.65
C THR A 97 15.53 -12.06 8.22
N HIS A 98 14.79 -10.97 8.35
CA HIS A 98 15.24 -9.63 8.00
C HIS A 98 15.03 -8.66 9.15
N ALA A 99 15.84 -7.60 9.19
CA ALA A 99 15.75 -6.52 10.15
C ALA A 99 15.66 -5.17 9.42
N VAL A 100 14.69 -4.35 9.78
CA VAL A 100 14.69 -2.93 9.43
C VAL A 100 15.34 -2.17 10.58
N VAL A 101 16.29 -1.30 10.27
CA VAL A 101 16.95 -0.44 11.25
C VAL A 101 16.88 1.01 10.79
N GLU A 102 16.24 1.85 11.59
CA GLU A 102 16.13 3.28 11.39
C GLU A 102 17.14 4.00 12.28
N PHE A 103 18.11 4.68 11.67
CA PHE A 103 19.07 5.52 12.38
C PHE A 103 18.52 6.91 12.62
N ALA A 104 19.05 7.62 13.62
CA ALA A 104 18.68 9.01 13.91
C ALA A 104 19.05 9.97 12.76
N ASN A 105 20.15 9.71 12.04
CA ASN A 105 20.67 10.58 10.99
C ASN A 105 21.11 9.77 9.76
N ARG A 106 21.20 10.44 8.61
CA ARG A 106 21.58 9.82 7.32
C ARG A 106 23.06 9.46 7.26
N GLU A 107 23.90 10.21 7.98
CA GLU A 107 25.34 9.99 8.07
C GLU A 107 25.66 8.61 8.67
N SER A 108 24.79 8.06 9.52
CA SER A 108 24.94 6.71 10.06
C SER A 108 24.88 5.64 8.96
N VAL A 109 24.03 5.84 7.95
CA VAL A 109 23.94 4.95 6.79
C VAL A 109 25.22 5.05 5.95
N ALA A 110 25.75 6.26 5.76
CA ALA A 110 27.02 6.46 5.07
C ALA A 110 28.19 5.79 5.81
N SER A 111 28.26 5.94 7.14
CA SER A 111 29.25 5.26 7.99
C SER A 111 29.17 3.73 7.88
N LEU A 112 27.95 3.18 7.84
CA LEU A 112 27.74 1.75 7.65
C LEU A 112 28.22 1.27 6.28
N PHE A 113 28.05 2.10 5.23
CA PHE A 113 28.51 1.78 3.88
C PHE A 113 30.03 1.78 3.74
N GLU A 114 30.76 2.57 4.52
CA GLU A 114 32.23 2.60 4.49
C GLU A 114 32.85 1.26 4.88
N ILE A 115 32.22 0.52 5.81
CA ILE A 115 32.68 -0.80 6.24
C ILE A 115 32.07 -1.96 5.44
N THR A 116 31.05 -1.70 4.62
CA THR A 116 30.34 -2.73 3.87
C THR A 116 31.17 -3.17 2.66
N THR A 117 31.44 -4.47 2.55
CA THR A 117 32.24 -5.05 1.47
C THR A 117 31.37 -5.65 0.37
N ILE A 118 31.87 -5.66 -0.87
CA ILE A 118 31.24 -6.38 -1.97
C ILE A 118 31.56 -7.88 -1.79
N PRO A 119 30.57 -8.79 -1.84
CA PRO A 119 30.83 -10.21 -1.67
C PRO A 119 31.82 -10.75 -2.71
N SER A 120 32.84 -11.49 -2.26
CA SER A 120 33.73 -12.26 -3.12
C SER A 120 33.24 -13.70 -3.19
N ILE A 121 32.42 -14.02 -4.20
CA ILE A 121 31.95 -15.39 -4.44
C ILE A 121 32.79 -15.97 -5.58
N SER A 122 33.49 -17.08 -5.34
CA SER A 122 34.21 -17.80 -6.38
C SER A 122 33.19 -18.35 -7.40
N HIS A 123 33.38 -18.02 -8.69
CA HIS A 123 32.58 -18.48 -9.84
C HIS A 123 31.24 -17.76 -10.13
N GLU A 124 30.93 -16.62 -9.47
CA GLU A 124 29.76 -15.81 -9.83
C GLU A 124 30.15 -14.34 -10.12
N SER A 125 29.56 -13.76 -11.16
CA SER A 125 29.68 -12.32 -11.47
C SER A 125 28.51 -11.57 -10.86
N LEU A 126 28.79 -10.68 -9.90
CA LEU A 126 27.78 -9.86 -9.23
C LEU A 126 27.68 -8.48 -9.88
N VAL A 127 26.46 -7.95 -10.00
CA VAL A 127 26.25 -6.54 -10.35
C VAL A 127 26.68 -5.68 -9.15
N PRO A 128 27.66 -4.78 -9.28
CA PRO A 128 28.23 -4.02 -8.16
C PRO A 128 27.35 -2.81 -7.78
N PHE A 129 26.03 -3.00 -7.67
CA PHE A 129 25.10 -1.97 -7.22
C PHE A 129 25.08 -1.92 -5.68
N LYS A 130 25.67 -0.86 -5.12
CA LYS A 130 25.69 -0.64 -3.67
C LYS A 130 24.34 -0.07 -3.23
N SER A 131 23.61 -0.84 -2.42
CA SER A 131 22.28 -0.47 -1.93
C SER A 131 22.21 -0.50 -0.40
N ARG A 132 21.11 0.02 0.16
CA ARG A 132 20.78 -0.08 1.60
C ARG A 132 20.21 -1.45 1.99
N LEU A 133 20.19 -2.42 1.07
CA LEU A 133 19.95 -3.82 1.34
C LEU A 133 21.29 -4.51 1.64
N LEU A 134 21.46 -4.93 2.89
CA LEU A 134 22.71 -5.48 3.43
C LEU A 134 22.51 -6.92 3.91
N THR A 135 23.60 -7.67 4.01
CA THR A 135 23.59 -9.02 4.59
C THR A 135 24.57 -9.09 5.74
N LEU A 136 24.07 -9.47 6.93
CA LEU A 136 24.92 -9.69 8.08
C LEU A 136 25.54 -11.10 8.01
N ARG A 137 26.87 -11.18 8.00
CA ARG A 137 27.61 -12.44 8.10
C ARG A 137 28.32 -12.52 9.44
N ASN A 138 28.03 -13.57 10.22
CA ASN A 138 28.77 -13.87 11.44
C ASN A 138 30.08 -14.58 11.06
N LEU A 139 31.18 -13.85 11.03
CA LEU A 139 32.51 -14.42 10.85
C LEU A 139 32.88 -15.16 12.16
N GLY A 140 32.74 -16.50 12.19
CA GLY A 140 33.28 -17.36 13.24
C GLY A 140 32.31 -18.16 14.13
N LEU A 141 31.14 -18.59 13.64
CA LEU A 141 30.11 -19.25 14.46
C LEU A 141 29.58 -20.60 13.93
N ASP A 142 30.30 -21.27 13.02
CA ASP A 142 29.84 -22.53 12.41
C ASP A 142 29.76 -23.73 13.40
N ASN A 143 30.24 -23.60 14.65
CA ASN A 143 30.38 -24.72 15.59
C ASN A 143 29.84 -24.51 17.03
N LEU A 144 28.85 -23.63 17.28
CA LEU A 144 28.24 -23.50 18.62
C LEU A 144 26.82 -24.12 18.71
N PRO A 145 26.49 -24.85 19.80
CA PRO A 145 25.23 -25.56 19.93
C PRO A 145 24.03 -24.62 20.10
N ASN A 146 22.86 -25.13 19.69
CA ASN A 146 21.56 -24.43 19.62
C ASN A 146 21.20 -23.65 20.91
N GLN A 147 21.41 -22.34 20.88
CA GLN A 147 20.66 -21.42 21.74
C GLN A 147 19.64 -20.68 20.88
N LEU A 148 18.37 -21.03 21.07
CA LEU A 148 17.22 -20.31 20.51
C LEU A 148 17.15 -18.93 21.20
N SER A 149 17.65 -17.88 20.56
CA SER A 149 17.33 -16.52 20.97
C SER A 149 15.91 -16.21 20.51
N GLY A 150 14.99 -16.04 21.47
CA GLY A 150 13.59 -15.67 21.22
C GLY A 150 13.46 -14.25 20.71
N GLN A 151 13.76 -14.04 19.42
CA GLN A 151 13.57 -12.77 18.75
C GLN A 151 12.09 -12.59 18.38
N GLN A 152 11.48 -11.50 18.82
CA GLN A 152 10.08 -11.21 18.51
C GLN A 152 9.97 -10.74 17.06
N SER A 153 9.58 -11.65 16.17
CA SER A 153 9.39 -11.37 14.75
C SER A 153 7.99 -10.80 14.50
N HIS A 154 7.90 -9.69 13.77
CA HIS A 154 6.64 -9.04 13.43
C HIS A 154 6.06 -9.65 12.16
N SER A 155 4.83 -10.16 12.25
CA SER A 155 4.11 -10.71 11.08
C SER A 155 3.85 -9.62 10.05
N GLN A 156 4.11 -9.92 8.78
CA GLN A 156 3.82 -9.05 7.64
C GLN A 156 2.57 -9.51 6.86
N THR A 157 1.90 -10.56 7.34
CA THR A 157 0.73 -11.18 6.70
C THR A 157 -0.45 -11.26 7.68
N THR A 158 -1.67 -11.32 7.13
CA THR A 158 -2.90 -11.51 7.93
C THR A 158 -3.01 -12.92 8.48
N ILE A 159 -3.68 -13.06 9.62
CA ILE A 159 -4.09 -14.38 10.13
C ILE A 159 -5.02 -15.11 9.14
N PRO A 160 -5.00 -16.46 9.10
CA PRO A 160 -5.93 -17.23 8.29
C PRO A 160 -7.40 -16.97 8.65
N ILE A 161 -8.28 -17.01 7.64
CA ILE A 161 -9.72 -16.68 7.82
C ILE A 161 -10.40 -17.55 8.90
N ASN A 162 -10.02 -18.83 9.02
CA ASN A 162 -10.60 -19.72 10.03
C ASN A 162 -10.24 -19.30 11.45
N GLN A 163 -8.99 -18.87 11.66
CA GLN A 163 -8.54 -18.34 12.95
C GLN A 163 -9.21 -17.00 13.25
N LEU A 164 -9.38 -16.14 12.24
CA LEU A 164 -10.17 -14.92 12.39
C LEU A 164 -11.59 -15.24 12.85
N ILE A 165 -12.30 -16.14 12.16
CA ILE A 165 -13.68 -16.52 12.50
C ILE A 165 -13.77 -17.00 13.96
N GLN A 166 -12.81 -17.80 14.43
CA GLN A 166 -12.75 -18.24 15.82
C GLN A 166 -12.57 -17.07 16.79
N ASN A 167 -11.62 -16.17 16.52
CA ASN A 167 -11.38 -15.00 17.36
C ASN A 167 -12.64 -14.11 17.44
N LEU A 168 -13.27 -13.84 16.30
CA LEU A 168 -14.50 -13.05 16.23
C LEU A 168 -15.66 -13.72 16.97
N SER A 169 -15.76 -15.05 16.93
CA SER A 169 -16.83 -15.78 17.62
C SER A 169 -16.75 -15.63 19.14
N GLY A 170 -15.56 -15.33 19.70
CA GLY A 170 -15.35 -15.09 21.13
C GLY A 170 -15.63 -13.67 21.61
N GLU A 171 -15.93 -12.71 20.72
CA GLU A 171 -16.19 -11.32 21.08
C GLU A 171 -17.54 -11.12 21.78
N GLU A 172 -17.75 -9.96 22.40
CA GLU A 172 -18.95 -9.69 23.18
C GLU A 172 -20.14 -9.18 22.36
N SER A 173 -19.87 -8.35 21.34
CA SER A 173 -20.85 -7.69 20.47
C SER A 173 -20.39 -7.71 19.00
N MET A 174 -21.30 -7.46 18.06
CA MET A 174 -20.94 -7.36 16.64
C MET A 174 -20.04 -6.14 16.37
N ASP A 175 -20.24 -5.03 17.09
CA ASP A 175 -19.33 -3.88 17.04
C ASP A 175 -17.89 -4.28 17.40
N GLN A 176 -17.70 -5.09 18.46
CA GLN A 176 -16.36 -5.58 18.82
C GLN A 176 -15.80 -6.54 17.78
N GLN A 177 -16.62 -7.40 17.18
CA GLN A 177 -16.18 -8.24 16.05
C GLN A 177 -15.65 -7.40 14.88
N ILE A 178 -16.36 -6.35 14.50
CA ILE A 178 -15.98 -5.43 13.41
C ILE A 178 -14.65 -4.73 13.74
N ILE A 179 -14.49 -4.25 14.98
CA ILE A 179 -13.27 -3.59 15.45
C ILE A 179 -12.10 -4.58 15.47
N SER A 180 -12.28 -5.78 16.02
CA SER A 180 -11.27 -6.84 16.08
C SER A 180 -10.84 -7.34 14.70
N LEU A 181 -11.78 -7.46 13.75
CA LEU A 181 -11.46 -7.76 12.35
C LEU A 181 -10.53 -6.70 11.78
N THR A 182 -10.86 -5.43 11.99
CA THR A 182 -10.05 -4.31 11.48
C THR A 182 -8.65 -4.32 12.10
N LYS A 183 -8.55 -4.48 13.42
CA LYS A 183 -7.26 -4.58 14.13
C LYS A 183 -6.39 -5.74 13.66
N ALA A 184 -7.01 -6.90 13.39
CA ALA A 184 -6.30 -8.10 12.94
C ALA A 184 -5.75 -7.96 11.51
N PHE A 185 -6.39 -7.15 10.66
CA PHE A 185 -6.07 -7.06 9.24
C PHE A 185 -5.33 -5.79 8.84
N GLN A 186 -5.50 -4.67 9.55
CA GLN A 186 -4.89 -3.40 9.19
C GLN A 186 -3.35 -3.46 9.15
N LEU A 187 -2.74 -2.56 8.36
CA LEU A 187 -1.28 -2.41 8.36
C LEU A 187 -0.78 -2.06 9.76
N THR A 188 0.30 -2.71 10.18
CA THR A 188 1.02 -2.32 11.40
C THR A 188 1.98 -1.17 11.11
N GLU A 189 2.47 -0.56 12.19
CA GLU A 189 3.50 0.48 12.13
C GLU A 189 4.78 -0.03 11.44
N GLU A 190 5.18 -1.26 11.73
CA GLU A 190 6.36 -1.91 11.12
C GLU A 190 6.13 -2.18 9.63
N ASN A 191 4.96 -2.68 9.25
CA ASN A 191 4.63 -2.93 7.85
C ASN A 191 4.61 -1.61 7.05
N SER A 192 4.07 -0.55 7.64
CA SER A 192 4.10 0.80 7.04
C SER A 192 5.54 1.27 6.84
N ARG A 193 6.40 1.20 7.87
CA ARG A 193 7.83 1.55 7.75
C ARG A 193 8.54 0.77 6.65
N LEU A 194 8.29 -0.54 6.57
CA LEU A 194 8.86 -1.39 5.53
C LEU A 194 8.40 -0.96 4.13
N ARG A 195 7.13 -0.60 3.93
CA ARG A 195 6.61 -0.10 2.64
C ARG A 195 7.31 1.18 2.18
N PHE A 196 7.49 2.14 3.08
CA PHE A 196 8.22 3.37 2.78
C PHE A 196 9.70 3.11 2.52
N LEU A 197 10.34 2.21 3.27
CA LEU A 197 11.72 1.79 3.01
C LEU A 197 11.88 1.17 1.62
N VAL A 198 10.97 0.27 1.21
CA VAL A 198 11.02 -0.31 -0.14
C VAL A 198 10.88 0.77 -1.22
N CYS A 199 9.97 1.73 -1.06
CA CYS A 199 9.88 2.87 -1.99
C CYS A 199 11.20 3.66 -2.05
N SER A 200 11.83 3.89 -0.90
CA SER A 200 13.13 4.58 -0.80
C SER A 200 14.26 3.78 -1.47
N LEU A 201 14.29 2.45 -1.33
CA LEU A 201 15.26 1.59 -2.02
C LEU A 201 15.10 1.64 -3.54
N LEU A 202 13.87 1.67 -4.03
CA LEU A 202 13.59 1.82 -5.46
C LEU A 202 13.96 3.22 -5.96
N LYS A 203 13.80 4.26 -5.12
CA LYS A 203 14.26 5.62 -5.42
C LYS A 203 15.77 5.63 -5.66
N ASP A 204 16.58 4.90 -4.89
CA ASP A 204 18.03 4.85 -5.08
C ASP A 204 18.42 4.37 -6.50
N ILE A 205 17.64 3.45 -7.08
CA ILE A 205 17.83 2.99 -8.46
C ILE A 205 17.44 4.09 -9.46
N ALA A 206 16.25 4.68 -9.29
CA ALA A 206 15.75 5.71 -10.20
C ALA A 206 16.59 7.00 -10.17
N ALA A 207 17.13 7.37 -9.01
CA ALA A 207 17.94 8.55 -8.81
C ALA A 207 19.27 8.54 -9.60
N ALA A 208 19.73 7.38 -10.07
CA ALA A 208 20.87 7.29 -10.96
C ALA A 208 20.64 8.00 -12.31
N PHE A 209 19.39 8.04 -12.78
CA PHE A 209 18.98 8.73 -14.01
C PHE A 209 18.23 10.02 -13.73
N PHE A 210 17.47 10.06 -12.63
CA PHE A 210 16.56 11.14 -12.27
C PHE A 210 16.86 11.61 -10.84
N PRO A 211 17.93 12.38 -10.59
CA PRO A 211 18.44 12.64 -9.24
C PRO A 211 17.42 13.26 -8.27
N GLU A 212 16.50 14.08 -8.78
CA GLU A 212 15.48 14.78 -8.00
C GLU A 212 14.14 14.03 -7.95
N CYS A 213 14.09 12.78 -8.42
CA CYS A 213 12.87 11.99 -8.34
C CYS A 213 12.55 11.59 -6.89
N THR A 214 11.27 11.34 -6.64
CA THR A 214 10.82 10.67 -5.42
C THR A 214 9.94 9.48 -5.78
N ILE A 215 9.98 8.44 -4.96
CA ILE A 215 9.04 7.32 -5.08
C ILE A 215 8.25 7.25 -3.78
N LYS A 216 6.93 7.41 -3.89
CA LYS A 216 6.03 7.42 -2.73
C LYS A 216 4.95 6.34 -2.87
N PRO A 217 4.56 5.69 -1.77
CA PRO A 217 3.44 4.76 -1.80
C PRO A 217 2.12 5.51 -2.01
N PHE A 218 1.17 4.86 -2.67
CA PHE A 218 -0.21 5.32 -2.78
C PHE A 218 -1.20 4.17 -2.62
N GLY A 219 -2.49 4.43 -2.83
CA GLY A 219 -3.53 3.41 -2.75
C GLY A 219 -3.63 2.79 -1.36
N SER A 220 -3.74 1.46 -1.31
CA SER A 220 -3.99 0.73 -0.06
C SER A 220 -2.88 0.91 0.99
N SER A 221 -1.67 1.29 0.59
CA SER A 221 -0.56 1.47 1.53
C SER A 221 -0.73 2.66 2.47
N VAL A 222 -1.49 3.68 2.05
CA VAL A 222 -1.57 4.97 2.77
C VAL A 222 -2.97 5.60 2.82
N ASN A 223 -3.97 5.00 2.17
CA ASN A 223 -5.35 5.51 2.18
C ASN A 223 -6.15 5.18 3.46
N GLY A 224 -5.54 4.59 4.49
CA GLY A 224 -6.22 4.18 5.73
C GLY A 224 -6.99 2.85 5.67
N PHE A 225 -7.10 2.23 4.49
CA PHE A 225 -7.83 0.98 4.23
C PHE A 225 -6.94 -0.21 3.82
N GLY A 226 -5.63 -0.11 4.06
CA GLY A 226 -4.68 -1.17 3.76
C GLY A 226 -4.80 -2.37 4.69
N LYS A 227 -4.82 -3.58 4.12
CA LYS A 227 -4.67 -4.81 4.90
C LYS A 227 -3.26 -5.40 4.74
N LEU A 228 -2.76 -6.11 5.75
CA LEU A 228 -1.49 -6.84 5.64
C LEU A 228 -1.52 -7.77 4.40
N GLY A 229 -0.38 -7.83 3.71
CA GLY A 229 -0.26 -8.55 2.44
C GLY A 229 -0.95 -7.90 1.23
N CYS A 230 -1.46 -6.66 1.32
CA CYS A 230 -1.85 -5.92 0.11
C CYS A 230 -0.63 -5.46 -0.69
N ASP A 231 -0.82 -5.28 -2.00
CA ASP A 231 0.20 -4.79 -2.93
C ASP A 231 0.76 -3.42 -2.48
N LEU A 232 1.99 -3.13 -2.89
CA LEU A 232 2.67 -1.86 -2.72
C LEU A 232 2.61 -1.08 -4.03
N ASP A 233 1.58 -0.27 -4.18
CA ASP A 233 1.43 0.67 -5.28
C ASP A 233 2.37 1.87 -5.06
N MET A 234 3.24 2.13 -6.03
CA MET A 234 4.28 3.17 -5.97
C MET A 234 4.12 4.19 -7.09
N PHE A 235 4.30 5.46 -6.74
CA PHE A 235 4.29 6.57 -7.68
C PHE A 235 5.70 7.18 -7.77
N LEU A 236 6.32 7.08 -8.94
CA LEU A 236 7.52 7.80 -9.33
C LEU A 236 7.15 9.23 -9.69
N ASP A 237 7.41 10.14 -8.77
CA ASP A 237 7.21 11.56 -8.93
C ASP A 237 8.44 12.21 -9.54
N LEU A 238 8.23 12.88 -10.67
CA LEU A 238 9.24 13.61 -11.42
C LEU A 238 8.99 15.12 -11.38
N ASP A 239 8.01 15.60 -10.60
CA ASP A 239 7.67 17.02 -10.56
C ASP A 239 8.80 17.89 -10.02
N GLY A 240 9.61 17.37 -9.09
CA GLY A 240 10.82 18.05 -8.63
C GLY A 240 11.79 18.39 -9.77
N ILE A 241 11.85 17.54 -10.80
CA ILE A 241 12.71 17.69 -11.98
C ILE A 241 12.13 18.71 -12.97
N SER A 242 10.82 18.96 -12.92
CA SER A 242 10.12 19.78 -13.92
C SER A 242 10.40 21.29 -13.80
N GLY A 243 11.19 21.74 -12.83
CA GLY A 243 11.72 23.11 -12.78
C GLY A 243 10.67 24.22 -12.79
N ARG A 244 9.43 23.93 -12.38
CA ARG A 244 8.30 24.86 -12.44
C ARG A 244 8.47 26.13 -11.58
N ASP A 245 9.48 26.16 -10.70
CA ASP A 245 9.91 27.34 -9.95
C ASP A 245 11.23 27.90 -10.48
N THR A 246 11.23 28.38 -11.73
CA THR A 246 12.36 29.15 -12.24
C THR A 246 12.32 30.56 -11.65
N LYS A 247 13.15 30.81 -10.63
CA LYS A 247 13.44 32.18 -10.19
C LYS A 247 14.09 32.92 -11.35
N LEU A 248 13.36 33.85 -11.96
CA LEU A 248 13.89 34.69 -13.03
C LEU A 248 15.17 35.37 -12.51
N LEU A 249 16.32 34.96 -13.06
CA LEU A 249 17.58 35.59 -12.69
C LEU A 249 17.51 37.05 -13.13
N LYS A 250 17.86 37.98 -12.23
CA LYS A 250 17.73 39.45 -12.40
C LYS A 250 18.47 40.03 -13.63
N LEU A 251 19.20 39.21 -14.38
CA LEU A 251 20.01 39.58 -15.54
C LEU A 251 19.35 39.25 -16.89
N GLY A 252 18.09 38.78 -16.92
CA GLY A 252 17.35 38.54 -18.17
C GLY A 252 17.85 37.35 -18.99
N MET A 253 18.70 36.49 -18.42
CA MET A 253 19.25 35.28 -19.04
C MET A 253 18.74 34.05 -18.29
N SER A 254 18.26 33.03 -19.01
CA SER A 254 17.92 31.71 -18.47
C SER A 254 18.81 30.63 -19.10
N LEU A 255 19.15 29.62 -18.30
CA LEU A 255 19.83 28.41 -18.77
C LEU A 255 18.89 27.23 -18.56
N GLU A 256 18.74 26.43 -19.62
CA GLU A 256 17.87 25.26 -19.64
C GLU A 256 18.67 24.03 -20.05
N TYR A 257 18.32 22.87 -19.50
CA TYR A 257 18.90 21.61 -19.93
C TYR A 257 18.41 21.26 -21.33
N GLN A 258 19.31 20.83 -22.21
CA GLN A 258 18.91 20.26 -23.50
C GLN A 258 18.28 18.88 -23.27
N MET A 259 16.96 18.79 -23.42
CA MET A 259 16.18 17.56 -23.22
C MET A 259 15.61 17.02 -24.53
N LYS A 260 15.42 15.69 -24.59
CA LYS A 260 14.82 15.03 -25.75
C LYS A 260 13.30 15.27 -25.79
N MET A 261 12.80 15.78 -26.90
CA MET A 261 11.36 15.93 -27.14
C MET A 261 10.70 14.57 -27.42
N ALA A 262 9.47 14.41 -26.95
CA ALA A 262 8.65 13.23 -27.18
C ALA A 262 7.23 13.65 -27.61
N ASN A 263 6.52 12.72 -28.27
CA ASN A 263 5.23 13.02 -28.89
C ASN A 263 4.09 13.21 -27.89
N SER A 264 4.23 12.75 -26.64
CA SER A 264 3.25 12.93 -25.57
C SER A 264 3.86 12.61 -24.19
N GLU A 265 3.24 13.13 -23.13
CA GLU A 265 3.58 12.78 -21.74
C GLU A 265 3.45 11.27 -21.47
N ARG A 266 2.49 10.60 -22.12
CA ARG A 266 2.35 9.15 -22.07
C ARG A 266 3.58 8.44 -22.65
N ALA A 267 4.07 8.88 -23.80
CA ALA A 267 5.27 8.29 -24.42
C ALA A 267 6.52 8.50 -23.55
N VAL A 268 6.66 9.67 -22.91
CA VAL A 268 7.70 9.93 -21.91
C VAL A 268 7.57 8.95 -20.74
N THR A 269 6.38 8.83 -20.16
CA THR A 269 6.09 7.91 -19.05
C THR A 269 6.44 6.46 -19.39
N GLN A 270 6.04 5.98 -20.56
CA GLN A 270 6.36 4.63 -21.04
C GLN A 270 7.86 4.43 -21.21
N SER A 271 8.58 5.42 -21.76
CA SER A 271 10.03 5.35 -21.93
C SER A 271 10.76 5.29 -20.59
N ILE A 272 10.36 6.15 -19.64
CA ILE A 272 10.91 6.17 -18.28
C ILE A 272 10.68 4.84 -17.58
N LEU A 273 9.43 4.34 -17.57
CA LEU A 273 9.10 3.06 -16.95
C LEU A 273 9.78 1.88 -17.64
N THR A 274 10.06 1.97 -18.95
CA THR A 274 10.85 0.94 -19.66
C THR A 274 12.27 0.88 -19.09
N VAL A 275 12.94 2.02 -18.97
CA VAL A 275 14.32 2.11 -18.46
C VAL A 275 14.38 1.71 -16.99
N ILE A 276 13.52 2.29 -16.15
CA ILE A 276 13.49 1.97 -14.71
C ILE A 276 13.13 0.50 -14.51
N GLY A 277 12.16 -0.04 -15.26
CA GLY A 277 11.81 -1.46 -15.20
C GLY A 277 12.98 -2.37 -15.57
N GLU A 278 13.76 -2.00 -16.58
CA GLU A 278 14.98 -2.73 -16.94
C GLU A 278 16.04 -2.66 -15.83
N CYS A 279 16.25 -1.49 -15.22
CA CYS A 279 17.17 -1.36 -14.09
C CYS A 279 16.73 -2.17 -12.87
N VAL A 280 15.44 -2.22 -12.57
CA VAL A 280 14.90 -3.05 -11.48
C VAL A 280 15.11 -4.53 -11.77
N ASP A 281 14.93 -4.97 -13.03
CA ASP A 281 15.11 -6.38 -13.43
C ASP A 281 16.58 -6.81 -13.41
N GLN A 282 17.47 -5.98 -13.95
CA GLN A 282 18.88 -6.33 -14.12
C GLN A 282 19.72 -6.02 -12.87
N PHE A 283 19.38 -4.98 -12.11
CA PHE A 283 20.25 -4.44 -11.04
C PHE A 283 19.57 -4.37 -9.67
N GLY A 284 18.24 -4.51 -9.59
CA GLY A 284 17.48 -4.41 -8.35
C GLY A 284 17.68 -5.64 -7.46
N PRO A 285 18.38 -5.54 -6.32
CA PRO A 285 18.68 -6.71 -5.51
C PRO A 285 17.39 -7.25 -4.88
N GLY A 286 17.11 -8.53 -5.11
CA GLY A 286 15.90 -9.19 -4.61
C GLY A 286 14.61 -8.78 -5.34
N CYS A 287 14.69 -8.02 -6.43
CA CYS A 287 13.55 -7.77 -7.30
C CYS A 287 13.44 -8.91 -8.32
N VAL A 288 12.27 -9.53 -8.43
CA VAL A 288 12.06 -10.68 -9.32
C VAL A 288 10.73 -10.60 -10.06
N GLY A 289 10.65 -11.27 -11.21
CA GLY A 289 9.41 -11.38 -11.99
C GLY A 289 8.92 -10.04 -12.55
N VAL A 290 9.85 -9.21 -13.04
CA VAL A 290 9.54 -7.87 -13.55
C VAL A 290 8.70 -7.95 -14.82
N GLN A 291 7.59 -7.21 -14.86
CA GLN A 291 6.66 -7.15 -15.97
C GLN A 291 6.39 -5.69 -16.34
N LYS A 292 6.77 -5.29 -17.56
CA LYS A 292 6.55 -3.95 -18.11
C LYS A 292 5.17 -3.88 -18.77
N ILE A 293 4.14 -3.45 -18.03
CA ILE A 293 2.75 -3.35 -18.50
C ILE A 293 2.48 -1.93 -19.00
N LEU A 294 3.12 -1.56 -20.10
CA LEU A 294 3.20 -0.17 -20.57
C LEU A 294 1.97 0.28 -21.38
N ASN A 295 1.21 -0.67 -21.93
CA ASN A 295 0.05 -0.39 -22.79
C ASN A 295 -1.28 -0.31 -22.03
N ALA A 296 -1.30 -0.59 -20.72
CA ALA A 296 -2.48 -0.39 -19.89
C ALA A 296 -2.87 1.10 -19.83
N ARG A 297 -4.13 1.40 -19.46
CA ARG A 297 -4.60 2.78 -19.30
C ARG A 297 -3.63 3.63 -18.48
N CYS A 298 -3.20 3.09 -17.33
CA CYS A 298 -2.09 3.60 -16.55
C CYS A 298 -0.86 2.69 -16.76
N PRO A 299 0.18 3.13 -17.50
CA PRO A 299 1.41 2.36 -17.66
C PRO A 299 2.04 2.06 -16.29
N LEU A 300 2.51 0.82 -16.09
CA LEU A 300 3.17 0.42 -14.84
C LEU A 300 4.22 -0.68 -15.05
N VAL A 301 5.11 -0.82 -14.08
CA VAL A 301 6.05 -1.93 -13.93
C VAL A 301 5.67 -2.72 -12.68
N ARG A 302 5.38 -4.01 -12.86
CA ARG A 302 5.00 -4.92 -11.79
C ARG A 302 6.17 -5.86 -11.45
N PHE A 303 6.47 -6.06 -10.18
CA PHE A 303 7.54 -6.96 -9.72
C PHE A 303 7.32 -7.41 -8.27
N ALA A 304 8.01 -8.46 -7.84
CA ALA A 304 8.04 -8.86 -6.43
C ALA A 304 9.38 -8.46 -5.79
N HIS A 305 9.33 -7.82 -4.63
CA HIS A 305 10.53 -7.51 -3.84
C HIS A 305 10.68 -8.56 -2.73
N GLN A 306 11.52 -9.56 -2.97
CA GLN A 306 11.71 -10.74 -2.12
C GLN A 306 12.10 -10.38 -0.67
N PRO A 307 13.04 -9.45 -0.40
CA PRO A 307 13.43 -9.14 0.98
C PRO A 307 12.26 -8.65 1.84
N SER A 308 11.32 -7.89 1.27
CA SER A 308 10.12 -7.44 2.00
C SER A 308 8.91 -8.36 1.85
N GLY A 309 8.92 -9.27 0.86
CA GLY A 309 7.78 -10.11 0.52
C GLY A 309 6.63 -9.37 -0.16
N PHE A 310 6.85 -8.16 -0.69
CA PHE A 310 5.80 -7.34 -1.30
C PHE A 310 5.69 -7.59 -2.80
N GLN A 311 4.44 -7.62 -3.28
CA GLN A 311 4.11 -7.39 -4.69
C GLN A 311 4.05 -5.88 -4.93
N CYS A 312 4.80 -5.38 -5.91
CA CYS A 312 5.01 -3.97 -6.16
C CYS A 312 4.51 -3.59 -7.55
N ASP A 313 3.81 -2.46 -7.65
CA ASP A 313 3.34 -1.86 -8.90
C ASP A 313 3.84 -0.41 -8.98
N LEU A 314 4.81 -0.12 -9.86
CA LEU A 314 5.41 1.20 -10.04
C LEU A 314 4.82 1.93 -11.25
N THR A 315 4.30 3.14 -11.06
CA THR A 315 3.81 4.03 -12.13
C THR A 315 4.39 5.45 -11.99
N ALA A 316 4.31 6.30 -13.01
CA ALA A 316 4.88 7.66 -12.98
C ALA A 316 3.92 8.78 -13.40
N ASN A 317 2.68 8.48 -13.82
CA ASN A 317 1.71 9.50 -14.21
C ASN A 317 0.26 9.12 -13.86
N ASN A 318 -0.05 9.00 -12.57
CA ASN A 318 -1.38 8.72 -12.05
C ASN A 318 -1.74 9.65 -10.89
N ARG A 319 -1.69 10.96 -11.16
CA ARG A 319 -1.96 12.01 -10.15
C ARG A 319 -3.40 11.95 -9.62
N VAL A 320 -4.35 11.52 -10.45
CA VAL A 320 -5.75 11.30 -10.04
C VAL A 320 -5.86 10.19 -8.99
N ALA A 321 -5.09 9.10 -9.10
CA ALA A 321 -5.06 8.07 -8.05
C ALA A 321 -4.42 8.57 -6.75
N MET A 322 -3.45 9.49 -6.82
CA MET A 322 -2.91 10.16 -5.63
C MET A 322 -4.01 10.97 -4.91
N LYS A 323 -4.79 11.76 -5.66
CA LYS A 323 -5.93 12.50 -5.10
C LYS A 323 -7.03 11.60 -4.56
N SER A 324 -7.29 10.47 -5.23
CA SER A 324 -8.21 9.44 -4.73
C SER A 324 -7.70 8.84 -3.41
N THR A 325 -6.40 8.57 -3.30
CA THR A 325 -5.76 8.06 -2.07
C THR A 325 -5.89 9.06 -0.92
N GLU A 326 -5.66 10.35 -1.20
CA GLU A 326 -5.80 11.44 -0.23
C GLU A 326 -7.25 11.61 0.25
N LEU A 327 -8.22 11.58 -0.67
CA LEU A 327 -9.65 11.63 -0.33
C LEU A 327 -10.07 10.45 0.58
N LEU A 328 -9.60 9.25 0.24
CA LEU A 328 -9.89 8.04 1.03
C LEU A 328 -9.25 8.11 2.43
N TYR A 329 -8.01 8.58 2.52
CA TYR A 329 -7.34 8.85 3.80
C TYR A 329 -8.16 9.83 4.65
N LEU A 330 -8.57 10.96 4.06
CA LEU A 330 -9.38 11.98 4.73
C LEU A 330 -10.67 11.38 5.31
N TYR A 331 -11.43 10.61 4.53
CA TYR A 331 -12.64 9.98 5.06
C TYR A 331 -12.36 8.96 6.17
N GLY A 332 -11.26 8.21 6.08
CA GLY A 332 -10.87 7.26 7.12
C GLY A 332 -10.49 7.92 8.45
N GLU A 333 -9.98 9.15 8.40
CA GLU A 333 -9.60 9.94 9.57
C GLU A 333 -10.76 10.76 10.15
N LEU A 334 -11.78 11.09 9.33
CA LEU A 334 -12.95 11.85 9.79
C LEU A 334 -13.83 11.08 10.79
N ASP A 335 -14.07 9.80 10.54
CA ASP A 335 -14.86 8.95 11.43
C ASP A 335 -14.33 7.50 11.41
N PRO A 336 -13.97 6.91 12.57
CA PRO A 336 -13.40 5.57 12.62
C PRO A 336 -14.35 4.49 12.07
N ARG A 337 -15.67 4.71 12.08
CA ARG A 337 -16.68 3.79 11.52
C ARG A 337 -16.50 3.60 10.03
N VAL A 338 -15.94 4.59 9.32
CA VAL A 338 -15.60 4.47 7.89
C VAL A 338 -14.59 3.34 7.69
N ARG A 339 -13.48 3.36 8.44
CA ARG A 339 -12.45 2.31 8.35
C ARG A 339 -13.03 0.95 8.73
N TYR A 340 -13.74 0.88 9.86
CA TYR A 340 -14.32 -0.36 10.35
C TYR A 340 -15.29 -1.01 9.34
N LEU A 341 -16.17 -0.23 8.70
CA LEU A 341 -17.08 -0.76 7.69
C LEU A 341 -16.37 -1.14 6.40
N VAL A 342 -15.41 -0.33 5.93
CA VAL A 342 -14.65 -0.65 4.70
C VAL A 342 -13.89 -1.98 4.86
N PHE A 343 -13.22 -2.19 5.99
CA PHE A 343 -12.53 -3.46 6.25
C PHE A 343 -13.51 -4.63 6.31
N THR A 344 -14.62 -4.47 7.02
CA THR A 344 -15.66 -5.49 7.18
C THR A 344 -16.28 -5.89 5.85
N VAL A 345 -16.75 -4.92 5.07
CA VAL A 345 -17.40 -5.14 3.77
C VAL A 345 -16.40 -5.74 2.77
N ARG A 346 -15.13 -5.32 2.76
CA ARG A 346 -14.11 -5.94 1.90
C ARG A 346 -13.80 -7.38 2.30
N CYS A 347 -13.74 -7.69 3.59
CA CYS A 347 -13.53 -9.04 4.08
C CYS A 347 -14.70 -9.95 3.71
N TRP A 348 -15.93 -9.51 4.00
CA TRP A 348 -17.18 -10.18 3.61
C TRP A 348 -17.23 -10.42 2.10
N ALA A 349 -17.01 -9.39 1.28
CA ALA A 349 -17.07 -9.50 -0.17
C ALA A 349 -16.02 -10.49 -0.72
N ARG A 350 -14.86 -10.60 -0.07
CA ARG A 350 -13.85 -11.62 -0.42
C ARG A 350 -14.30 -13.01 -0.03
N ALA A 351 -14.85 -13.19 1.18
CA ALA A 351 -15.36 -14.48 1.65
C ALA A 351 -16.52 -14.99 0.78
N GLN A 352 -17.38 -14.09 0.30
CA GLN A 352 -18.54 -14.41 -0.53
C GLN A 352 -18.25 -14.48 -2.05
N GLY A 353 -16.98 -14.30 -2.44
CA GLY A 353 -16.56 -14.36 -3.84
C GLY A 353 -17.12 -13.24 -4.71
N ILE A 354 -17.41 -12.07 -4.14
CA ILE A 354 -17.79 -10.85 -4.87
C ILE A 354 -16.54 -10.14 -5.45
N THR A 355 -15.41 -10.25 -4.75
CA THR A 355 -14.12 -9.69 -5.16
C THR A 355 -13.12 -10.80 -5.51
N SER A 356 -12.21 -10.50 -6.44
CA SER A 356 -11.13 -11.41 -6.85
C SER A 356 -9.77 -10.72 -6.81
N SER A 357 -8.73 -11.51 -6.56
CA SER A 357 -7.33 -11.11 -6.75
C SER A 357 -6.90 -11.19 -8.22
N ILE A 358 -7.72 -11.82 -9.08
CA ILE A 358 -7.47 -11.93 -10.51
C ILE A 358 -8.38 -10.92 -11.23
N PRO A 359 -7.85 -10.15 -12.19
CA PRO A 359 -8.65 -9.27 -13.03
C PRO A 359 -9.84 -9.99 -13.69
N GLY A 360 -10.97 -9.31 -13.80
CA GLY A 360 -12.18 -9.86 -14.41
C GLY A 360 -13.41 -9.01 -14.14
N ALA A 361 -14.59 -9.65 -14.22
CA ALA A 361 -15.87 -8.96 -14.05
C ALA A 361 -16.30 -8.71 -12.59
N TRP A 362 -15.41 -9.00 -11.64
CA TRP A 362 -15.67 -8.85 -10.20
C TRP A 362 -15.73 -7.38 -9.79
N ILE A 363 -16.46 -7.08 -8.72
CA ILE A 363 -16.44 -5.73 -8.12
C ILE A 363 -15.03 -5.50 -7.56
N SER A 364 -14.41 -4.36 -7.88
CA SER A 364 -13.09 -4.02 -7.36
C SER A 364 -13.17 -3.56 -5.90
N ASN A 365 -12.08 -3.70 -5.14
CA ASN A 365 -12.01 -3.17 -3.78
C ASN A 365 -12.22 -1.65 -3.74
N PHE A 366 -11.78 -0.91 -4.77
CA PHE A 366 -11.99 0.52 -4.88
C PHE A 366 -13.48 0.84 -5.10
N SER A 367 -14.13 0.17 -6.06
CA SER A 367 -15.58 0.30 -6.30
C SER A 367 -16.39 0.01 -5.04
N LEU A 368 -16.06 -1.07 -4.33
CA LEU A 368 -16.74 -1.46 -3.08
C LEU A 368 -16.53 -0.42 -1.96
N THR A 369 -15.33 0.15 -1.86
CA THR A 369 -15.04 1.24 -0.90
C THR A 369 -15.89 2.47 -1.22
N VAL A 370 -16.00 2.86 -2.49
CA VAL A 370 -16.85 3.99 -2.91
C VAL A 370 -18.33 3.71 -2.61
N MET A 371 -18.79 2.47 -2.74
CA MET A 371 -20.15 2.08 -2.33
C MET A 371 -20.37 2.26 -0.83
N VAL A 372 -19.40 1.89 0.02
CA VAL A 372 -19.47 2.15 1.47
C VAL A 372 -19.52 3.65 1.76
N LEU A 373 -18.65 4.45 1.13
CA LEU A 373 -18.65 5.90 1.32
C LEU A 373 -19.98 6.54 0.90
N PHE A 374 -20.54 6.13 -0.23
CA PHE A 374 -21.84 6.60 -0.68
C PHE A 374 -22.95 6.27 0.32
N PHE A 375 -22.97 5.05 0.84
CA PHE A 375 -23.91 4.65 1.89
C PHE A 375 -23.78 5.54 3.14
N LEU A 376 -22.54 5.83 3.55
CA LEU A 376 -22.26 6.69 4.71
C LEU A 376 -22.67 8.16 4.52
N GLN A 377 -22.57 8.68 3.28
CA GLN A 377 -23.10 10.00 2.91
C GLN A 377 -24.63 10.05 2.90
N LYS A 378 -25.28 8.90 2.75
CA LYS A 378 -26.74 8.76 2.67
C LYS A 378 -27.42 8.52 4.02
N ARG A 379 -26.65 8.38 5.10
CA ARG A 379 -27.18 8.29 6.47
C ARG A 379 -27.91 9.56 6.87
N SER A 380 -28.74 9.46 7.91
CA SER A 380 -29.53 10.59 8.42
C SER A 380 -29.34 10.73 9.93
N PRO A 381 -28.48 11.65 10.41
CA PRO A 381 -27.65 12.57 9.62
C PRO A 381 -26.47 11.89 8.91
N PRO A 382 -25.88 12.49 7.85
CA PRO A 382 -24.72 11.92 7.15
C PRO A 382 -23.51 11.72 8.08
N ILE A 383 -22.81 10.59 7.95
CA ILE A 383 -21.61 10.31 8.74
C ILE A 383 -20.38 11.02 8.17
N ILE A 384 -20.30 11.14 6.86
CA ILE A 384 -19.22 11.84 6.16
C ILE A 384 -19.78 12.85 5.15
N PRO A 385 -19.04 13.93 4.87
CA PRO A 385 -19.44 14.91 3.86
C PRO A 385 -19.33 14.33 2.44
N THR A 386 -19.92 15.05 1.50
CA THR A 386 -19.78 14.80 0.06
C THR A 386 -18.50 15.43 -0.49
N VAL A 387 -18.00 14.96 -1.64
CA VAL A 387 -16.79 15.57 -2.23
C VAL A 387 -17.03 17.03 -2.63
N ASP A 388 -18.23 17.39 -3.08
CA ASP A 388 -18.55 18.79 -3.41
C ASP A 388 -18.57 19.67 -2.14
N GLN A 389 -19.07 19.18 -1.00
CA GLN A 389 -18.95 19.90 0.28
C GLN A 389 -17.50 20.10 0.70
N LEU A 390 -16.64 19.08 0.53
CA LEU A 390 -15.21 19.21 0.80
C LEU A 390 -14.51 20.20 -0.15
N ARG A 391 -14.93 20.25 -1.43
CA ARG A 391 -14.47 21.25 -2.40
C ARG A 391 -14.89 22.65 -1.98
N ASP A 392 -16.12 22.84 -1.51
CA ASP A 392 -16.63 24.17 -1.16
C ASP A 392 -15.94 24.75 0.09
N LEU A 393 -15.33 23.89 0.94
CA LEU A 393 -14.50 24.28 2.08
C LEU A 393 -13.03 24.57 1.70
N ALA A 394 -12.62 24.25 0.48
CA ALA A 394 -11.24 24.33 0.03
C ALA A 394 -10.79 25.79 -0.16
N GLY A 395 -9.58 26.10 0.30
CA GLY A 395 -8.95 27.40 0.09
C GLY A 395 -8.10 27.46 -1.19
N PRO A 396 -7.48 28.61 -1.51
CA PRO A 396 -6.61 28.75 -2.67
C PRO A 396 -5.44 27.76 -2.70
N ALA A 397 -4.91 27.38 -1.54
CA ALA A 397 -3.81 26.41 -1.41
C ALA A 397 -4.23 24.96 -1.71
N ASP A 398 -5.53 24.64 -1.63
CA ASP A 398 -6.07 23.31 -1.87
C ASP A 398 -6.35 23.06 -3.38
N LYS A 399 -6.30 24.12 -4.20
CA LYS A 399 -6.68 24.09 -5.61
C LYS A 399 -5.83 23.08 -6.37
N SER A 400 -6.48 22.10 -6.98
CA SER A 400 -5.80 21.03 -7.71
C SER A 400 -6.59 20.64 -8.95
N VAL A 401 -6.12 21.09 -10.11
CA VAL A 401 -6.66 20.69 -11.42
C VAL A 401 -5.69 19.72 -12.09
N ILE A 402 -6.14 18.51 -12.38
CA ILE A 402 -5.31 17.43 -12.93
C ILE A 402 -5.94 16.96 -14.23
N GLU A 403 -5.20 17.07 -15.34
CA GLU A 403 -5.68 16.65 -16.67
C GLU A 403 -7.04 17.26 -17.05
N GLY A 404 -7.25 18.53 -16.65
CA GLY A 404 -8.51 19.25 -16.89
C GLY A 404 -9.64 18.91 -15.91
N ASN A 405 -9.44 17.98 -14.98
CA ASN A 405 -10.42 17.64 -13.97
C ASN A 405 -10.18 18.40 -12.65
N ASP A 406 -11.27 18.86 -12.02
CA ASP A 406 -11.23 19.48 -10.70
C ASP A 406 -11.14 18.42 -9.59
N CYS A 407 -9.94 18.32 -9.02
CA CYS A 407 -9.59 17.44 -7.91
C CYS A 407 -9.44 18.20 -6.59
N THR A 408 -10.00 19.40 -6.49
CA THR A 408 -9.92 20.27 -5.32
C THR A 408 -10.81 19.77 -4.20
N PHE A 409 -10.26 19.65 -3.00
CA PHE A 409 -10.98 19.44 -1.75
C PHE A 409 -10.11 19.90 -0.58
N VAL A 410 -10.74 20.32 0.51
CA VAL A 410 -10.06 20.86 1.69
C VAL A 410 -9.04 19.87 2.28
N SER A 411 -7.80 20.32 2.50
CA SER A 411 -6.77 19.51 3.20
C SER A 411 -6.77 19.70 4.71
N ASP A 412 -7.37 20.79 5.19
CA ASP A 412 -7.42 21.18 6.60
C ASP A 412 -8.65 20.58 7.30
N PHE A 413 -8.41 19.55 8.12
CA PHE A 413 -9.44 18.85 8.87
C PHE A 413 -10.24 19.75 9.81
N SER A 414 -9.64 20.84 10.33
CA SER A 414 -10.31 21.74 11.27
C SER A 414 -11.51 22.48 10.67
N LYS A 415 -11.54 22.61 9.33
CA LYS A 415 -12.64 23.23 8.58
C LYS A 415 -13.83 22.29 8.37
N ILE A 416 -13.65 21.00 8.61
CA ILE A 416 -14.69 19.99 8.36
C ILE A 416 -15.51 19.82 9.64
N GLN A 417 -16.79 20.19 9.57
CA GLN A 417 -17.74 19.99 10.66
C GLN A 417 -18.64 18.80 10.35
N LEU A 418 -18.55 17.75 11.17
CA LEU A 418 -19.39 16.57 11.04
C LEU A 418 -20.70 16.74 11.81
N GLN A 419 -21.75 16.11 11.30
CA GLN A 419 -23.02 16.02 12.02
C GLN A 419 -22.97 14.86 13.01
N SER A 420 -23.69 14.99 14.11
CA SER A 420 -23.71 13.97 15.18
C SER A 420 -24.60 12.79 14.80
N ASN A 421 -24.04 11.84 14.04
CA ASN A 421 -24.66 10.53 13.82
C ASN A 421 -24.18 9.54 14.90
N THR A 422 -25.11 8.86 15.56
CA THR A 422 -24.85 7.93 16.67
C THR A 422 -25.10 6.46 16.33
N GLU A 423 -25.31 6.13 15.05
CA GLU A 423 -25.54 4.75 14.63
C GLU A 423 -24.33 3.86 14.93
N THR A 424 -24.57 2.65 15.43
CA THR A 424 -23.54 1.67 15.76
C THR A 424 -23.00 0.98 14.51
N LEU A 425 -21.85 0.29 14.62
CA LEU A 425 -21.28 -0.45 13.49
C LEU A 425 -22.17 -1.62 13.08
N GLU A 426 -22.83 -2.27 14.04
CA GLU A 426 -23.83 -3.31 13.78
C GLU A 426 -24.98 -2.75 12.92
N GLN A 427 -25.58 -1.63 13.34
CA GLN A 427 -26.67 -0.98 12.61
C GLN A 427 -26.24 -0.61 11.19
N LEU A 428 -25.09 0.05 11.05
CA LEU A 428 -24.58 0.47 9.75
C LEU A 428 -24.27 -0.71 8.83
N LEU A 429 -23.77 -1.83 9.35
CA LEU A 429 -23.52 -3.03 8.55
C LEU A 429 -24.83 -3.66 8.07
N CYS A 430 -25.83 -3.78 8.94
CA CYS A 430 -27.16 -4.28 8.57
C CYS A 430 -27.77 -3.43 7.46
N GLU A 431 -27.79 -2.12 7.68
CA GLU A 431 -28.41 -1.16 6.77
C GLU A 431 -27.64 -1.03 5.46
N PHE A 432 -26.32 -1.27 5.45
CA PHE A 432 -25.56 -1.36 4.20
C PHE A 432 -26.07 -2.48 3.31
N PHE A 433 -26.33 -3.67 3.88
CA PHE A 433 -26.86 -4.80 3.12
C PHE A 433 -28.29 -4.54 2.65
N GLU A 434 -29.14 -3.98 3.51
CA GLU A 434 -30.52 -3.63 3.15
C GLU A 434 -30.55 -2.59 2.03
N PHE A 435 -29.76 -1.52 2.16
CA PHE A 435 -29.65 -0.44 1.19
C PHE A 435 -29.27 -0.97 -0.21
N TYR A 436 -28.22 -1.79 -0.29
CA TYR A 436 -27.77 -2.30 -1.58
C TYR A 436 -28.55 -3.51 -2.09
N SER A 437 -29.32 -4.19 -1.24
CA SER A 437 -30.25 -5.23 -1.69
C SER A 437 -31.44 -4.68 -2.48
N THR A 438 -31.80 -3.42 -2.25
CA THR A 438 -32.97 -2.75 -2.86
C THR A 438 -32.58 -1.60 -3.79
N PHE A 439 -31.29 -1.21 -3.83
CA PHE A 439 -30.79 -0.14 -4.68
C PHE A 439 -31.17 -0.35 -6.15
N ALA A 440 -31.70 0.70 -6.78
CA ALA A 440 -32.23 0.65 -8.15
C ALA A 440 -31.13 0.64 -9.22
N PHE A 441 -30.22 -0.35 -9.17
CA PHE A 441 -29.06 -0.45 -10.06
C PHE A 441 -29.45 -0.42 -11.54
N LYS A 442 -30.65 -0.83 -11.94
CA LYS A 442 -31.06 -0.74 -13.36
C LYS A 442 -31.08 0.69 -13.91
N ARG A 443 -31.43 1.68 -13.08
CA ARG A 443 -31.66 3.08 -13.50
C ARG A 443 -30.66 4.05 -12.89
N MET A 444 -30.22 3.77 -11.66
CA MET A 444 -29.46 4.71 -10.85
C MET A 444 -27.97 4.40 -10.83
N SER A 445 -27.18 5.46 -10.74
CA SER A 445 -25.74 5.46 -10.56
C SER A 445 -25.37 6.06 -9.20
N ILE A 446 -24.19 5.68 -8.72
CA ILE A 446 -23.64 6.13 -7.45
C ILE A 446 -22.75 7.36 -7.69
N ASN A 447 -23.06 8.48 -7.03
CA ASN A 447 -22.30 9.72 -7.10
C ASN A 447 -21.93 10.22 -5.68
N ILE A 448 -20.66 10.03 -5.31
CA ILE A 448 -20.13 10.50 -4.02
C ILE A 448 -19.75 11.99 -3.98
N ARG A 449 -19.74 12.66 -5.14
CA ARG A 449 -19.57 14.12 -5.18
C ARG A 449 -20.79 14.84 -4.64
N LYS A 450 -21.98 14.36 -4.99
CA LYS A 450 -23.25 14.95 -4.54
C LYS A 450 -23.90 14.19 -3.39
N GLY A 451 -23.41 13.00 -3.03
CA GLY A 451 -24.04 12.11 -2.05
C GLY A 451 -25.46 11.70 -2.47
N LYS A 452 -25.71 11.60 -3.78
CA LYS A 452 -27.04 11.33 -4.35
C LYS A 452 -26.98 10.30 -5.47
N GLU A 453 -28.09 9.60 -5.63
CA GLU A 453 -28.33 8.75 -6.78
C GLU A 453 -28.61 9.62 -8.01
N GLN A 454 -28.15 9.19 -9.18
CA GLN A 454 -28.41 9.90 -10.43
C GLN A 454 -28.77 8.92 -11.55
N ASN A 455 -29.54 9.37 -12.54
CA ASN A 455 -29.77 8.58 -13.74
C ASN A 455 -28.43 8.20 -14.38
N LYS A 456 -28.33 6.95 -14.83
CA LYS A 456 -27.11 6.45 -15.47
C LYS A 456 -26.79 7.21 -16.75
N PRO A 457 -25.54 7.68 -16.93
CA PRO A 457 -25.11 8.33 -18.16
C PRO A 457 -24.83 7.30 -19.29
N GLU A 458 -24.54 6.05 -18.94
CA GLU A 458 -24.31 4.95 -19.88
C GLU A 458 -24.98 3.65 -19.41
N VAL A 459 -25.28 2.75 -20.35
CA VAL A 459 -25.82 1.42 -20.04
C VAL A 459 -24.69 0.53 -19.50
N SER A 460 -24.73 0.27 -18.20
CA SER A 460 -23.86 -0.71 -17.53
C SER A 460 -24.66 -1.42 -16.43
N PRO A 461 -24.26 -2.60 -15.95
CA PRO A 461 -24.88 -3.22 -14.78
C PRO A 461 -24.68 -2.37 -13.52
N LEU A 462 -23.43 -2.04 -13.19
CA LEU A 462 -23.07 -1.17 -12.07
C LEU A 462 -22.42 0.11 -12.60
N HIS A 463 -22.90 1.26 -12.14
CA HIS A 463 -22.33 2.56 -12.51
C HIS A 463 -21.96 3.35 -11.26
N ILE A 464 -20.66 3.53 -11.06
CA ILE A 464 -20.11 4.34 -9.98
C ILE A 464 -19.24 5.42 -10.63
N GLN A 465 -19.62 6.68 -10.46
CA GLN A 465 -18.87 7.79 -11.03
C GLN A 465 -17.54 7.96 -10.27
N ASN A 466 -16.43 8.10 -11.00
CA ASN A 466 -15.17 8.51 -10.40
C ASN A 466 -15.32 9.95 -9.86
N PRO A 467 -14.98 10.21 -8.59
CA PRO A 467 -15.11 11.56 -8.02
C PRO A 467 -14.26 12.61 -8.73
N PHE A 468 -13.17 12.23 -9.38
CA PHE A 468 -12.22 13.15 -10.00
C PHE A 468 -12.14 13.02 -11.52
N GLU A 469 -12.78 12.02 -12.12
CA GLU A 469 -12.93 11.90 -13.58
C GLU A 469 -14.41 11.64 -13.87
N THR A 470 -15.23 12.69 -13.92
CA THR A 470 -16.70 12.55 -13.86
C THR A 470 -17.33 11.77 -15.02
N THR A 471 -16.62 11.63 -16.14
CA THR A 471 -17.03 10.82 -17.30
C THR A 471 -16.68 9.33 -17.15
N LEU A 472 -15.86 8.97 -16.14
CA LEU A 472 -15.39 7.61 -15.93
C LEU A 472 -16.30 6.85 -14.94
N ASN A 473 -16.74 5.67 -15.38
CA ASN A 473 -17.34 4.65 -14.53
C ASN A 473 -16.28 3.70 -13.95
N ILE A 474 -16.03 3.75 -12.63
CA ILE A 474 -14.99 2.91 -11.98
C ILE A 474 -15.40 1.44 -11.84
N SER A 475 -16.65 1.09 -12.16
CA SER A 475 -17.17 -0.28 -12.15
C SER A 475 -17.52 -0.79 -13.54
N LYS A 476 -16.95 -0.20 -14.60
CA LYS A 476 -17.24 -0.57 -16.00
C LYS A 476 -16.93 -2.03 -16.34
N ASN A 477 -16.04 -2.67 -15.59
CA ASN A 477 -15.71 -4.09 -15.75
C ASN A 477 -16.81 -5.03 -15.22
N VAL A 478 -17.71 -4.56 -14.36
CA VAL A 478 -18.68 -5.41 -13.66
C VAL A 478 -19.82 -5.81 -14.58
N ASN A 479 -20.05 -7.11 -14.72
CA ASN A 479 -21.15 -7.65 -15.53
C ASN A 479 -22.42 -7.91 -14.70
N ALA A 480 -23.54 -8.19 -15.39
CA ALA A 480 -24.84 -8.41 -14.73
C ALA A 480 -24.80 -9.57 -13.73
N THR A 481 -24.18 -10.70 -14.10
CA THR A 481 -24.06 -11.86 -13.21
C THR A 481 -23.37 -11.55 -11.89
N GLN A 482 -22.32 -10.73 -11.91
CA GLN A 482 -21.60 -10.34 -10.69
C GLN A 482 -22.39 -9.35 -9.84
N LEU A 483 -23.13 -8.45 -10.47
CA LEU A 483 -24.03 -7.55 -9.76
C LEU A 483 -25.21 -8.30 -9.13
N ASP A 484 -25.85 -9.20 -9.87
CA ASP A 484 -26.96 -10.02 -9.38
C ASP A 484 -26.50 -10.89 -8.19
N ARG A 485 -25.29 -11.45 -8.27
CA ARG A 485 -24.67 -12.17 -7.14
C ARG A 485 -24.48 -11.24 -5.94
N PHE A 486 -23.96 -10.04 -6.14
CA PHE A 486 -23.78 -9.08 -5.05
C PHE A 486 -25.12 -8.75 -4.37
N VAL A 487 -26.18 -8.47 -5.14
CA VAL A 487 -27.51 -8.19 -4.60
C VAL A 487 -28.07 -9.38 -3.82
N ALA A 488 -27.97 -10.60 -4.36
CA ALA A 488 -28.45 -11.81 -3.70
C ALA A 488 -27.72 -12.07 -2.37
N VAL A 489 -26.40 -11.88 -2.34
CA VAL A 489 -25.61 -12.05 -1.11
C VAL A 489 -25.89 -10.94 -0.10
N CYS A 490 -26.19 -9.70 -0.54
CA CYS A 490 -26.68 -8.64 0.35
C CYS A 490 -28.02 -9.04 1.00
N GLN A 491 -28.97 -9.58 0.24
CA GLN A 491 -30.26 -10.05 0.77
C GLN A 491 -30.06 -11.17 1.81
N GLU A 492 -29.25 -12.18 1.49
CA GLU A 492 -28.91 -13.27 2.42
C GLU A 492 -28.22 -12.75 3.68
N SER A 493 -27.25 -11.85 3.52
CA SER A 493 -26.50 -11.28 4.65
C SER A 493 -27.39 -10.45 5.56
N SER A 494 -28.29 -9.64 5.00
CA SER A 494 -29.29 -8.87 5.76
C SER A 494 -30.18 -9.80 6.58
N TRP A 495 -30.66 -10.89 5.98
CA TRP A 495 -31.47 -11.89 6.69
C TRP A 495 -30.68 -12.59 7.80
N LEU A 496 -29.42 -12.98 7.54
CA LEU A 496 -28.56 -13.65 8.50
C LEU A 496 -28.28 -12.80 9.74
N VAL A 497 -28.07 -11.49 9.58
CA VAL A 497 -27.82 -10.61 10.73
C VAL A 497 -29.09 -10.44 11.58
N GLN A 498 -30.27 -10.34 10.95
CA GLN A 498 -31.53 -10.24 11.68
C GLN A 498 -31.86 -11.49 12.50
N GLN A 499 -31.46 -12.68 12.03
CA GLN A 499 -31.73 -13.96 12.69
C GLN A 499 -30.66 -14.36 13.74
N ASN A 500 -29.38 -14.08 13.49
CA ASN A 500 -28.26 -14.56 14.31
C ASN A 500 -27.89 -13.59 15.44
N LYS A 501 -28.79 -13.40 16.40
CA LYS A 501 -28.43 -12.80 17.69
C LYS A 501 -27.52 -13.74 18.47
N LYS A 502 -26.60 -13.18 19.26
CA LYS A 502 -25.62 -13.92 20.07
C LYS A 502 -26.29 -15.10 20.78
N PRO A 503 -25.81 -16.35 20.61
CA PRO A 503 -26.40 -17.49 21.29
C PRO A 503 -26.30 -17.27 22.81
N THR A 504 -27.42 -17.42 23.52
CA THR A 504 -27.42 -17.47 24.98
C THR A 504 -26.55 -18.64 25.42
N PRO A 505 -25.71 -18.49 26.45
CA PRO A 505 -24.88 -19.59 26.94
C PRO A 505 -25.79 -20.69 27.50
N SER A 506 -26.13 -21.67 26.67
CA SER A 506 -26.77 -22.90 27.12
C SER A 506 -25.75 -23.68 27.94
N ALA A 507 -26.09 -23.94 29.19
CA ALA A 507 -25.30 -24.76 30.10
C ALA A 507 -24.94 -26.10 29.43
N GLY A 508 -23.65 -26.35 29.22
CA GLY A 508 -23.14 -27.68 28.89
C GLY A 508 -22.75 -27.95 27.43
N ILE A 509 -21.91 -27.12 26.82
CA ILE A 509 -21.08 -27.58 25.68
C ILE A 509 -19.63 -27.66 26.13
N LYS A 510 -19.19 -28.90 26.41
CA LYS A 510 -17.76 -29.24 26.56
C LYS A 510 -17.13 -29.25 25.16
N GLY A 511 -16.54 -28.13 24.77
CA GLY A 511 -15.75 -28.00 23.54
C GLY A 511 -15.30 -26.55 23.39
N ASN A 512 -13.99 -26.32 23.28
CA ASN A 512 -13.34 -25.00 23.37
C ASN A 512 -13.55 -24.09 22.12
N ALA A 513 -14.62 -24.30 21.34
CA ALA A 513 -14.88 -23.60 20.08
C ALA A 513 -16.27 -22.91 20.13
N PHE A 514 -16.27 -21.58 20.17
CA PHE A 514 -17.49 -20.79 20.06
C PHE A 514 -18.15 -20.99 18.69
N ALA A 515 -19.48 -21.16 18.67
CA ALA A 515 -20.23 -21.23 17.42
C ALA A 515 -20.20 -19.85 16.71
N PRO A 516 -19.98 -19.79 15.38
CA PRO A 516 -19.98 -18.53 14.65
C PRO A 516 -21.33 -17.81 14.74
N TRP A 517 -21.29 -16.53 15.13
CA TRP A 517 -22.44 -15.64 15.22
C TRP A 517 -22.07 -14.23 14.74
N GLY A 518 -23.07 -13.39 14.48
CA GLY A 518 -22.87 -12.01 14.04
C GLY A 518 -22.01 -11.90 12.76
N LEU A 519 -20.96 -11.09 12.78
CA LEU A 519 -20.05 -10.94 11.63
C LEU A 519 -19.35 -12.25 11.26
N SER A 520 -19.00 -13.08 12.23
CA SER A 520 -18.27 -14.33 11.95
C SER A 520 -19.10 -15.31 11.10
N SER A 521 -20.43 -15.31 11.22
CA SER A 521 -21.31 -16.14 10.39
C SER A 521 -21.39 -15.61 8.95
N LEU A 522 -21.31 -14.29 8.77
CA LEU A 522 -21.25 -13.65 7.45
C LEU A 522 -19.95 -13.93 6.68
N LEU A 523 -18.89 -14.39 7.36
CA LEU A 523 -17.62 -14.76 6.74
C LEU A 523 -17.57 -16.24 6.31
N LEU A 524 -18.57 -17.04 6.67
CA LEU A 524 -18.70 -18.41 6.18
C LEU A 524 -19.17 -18.39 4.71
N PRO A 525 -18.72 -19.35 3.88
CA PRO A 525 -19.16 -19.41 2.48
C PRO A 525 -20.70 -19.48 2.37
N SER A 526 -21.29 -18.60 1.56
CA SER A 526 -22.73 -18.55 1.31
C SER A 526 -23.28 -19.90 0.80
N GLN A 527 -24.51 -20.24 1.22
CA GLN A 527 -25.21 -21.42 0.74
C GLN A 527 -25.76 -21.27 -0.68
N VAL A 528 -25.73 -20.06 -1.26
CA VAL A 528 -26.16 -19.79 -2.65
C VAL A 528 -25.31 -20.55 -3.67
N GLU A 529 -24.09 -21.00 -3.30
CA GLU A 529 -23.28 -21.90 -4.14
C GLU A 529 -23.87 -23.33 -4.28
N GLY A 530 -24.76 -23.74 -3.38
CA GLY A 530 -25.32 -25.09 -3.30
C GLY A 530 -26.28 -25.47 -4.43
N ILE A 531 -26.87 -24.51 -5.14
CA ILE A 531 -27.93 -24.80 -6.13
C ILE A 531 -27.37 -25.06 -7.54
N LYS A 532 -26.08 -24.79 -7.82
CA LYS A 532 -25.49 -25.02 -9.16
C LYS A 532 -24.19 -25.83 -9.21
N ARG A 533 -23.66 -26.31 -8.09
CA ARG A 533 -22.43 -27.14 -8.07
C ARG A 533 -22.61 -28.44 -7.27
N LYS A 534 -23.45 -29.36 -7.77
CA LYS A 534 -23.16 -30.79 -7.59
C LYS A 534 -21.99 -31.15 -8.50
N GLY A 535 -20.77 -30.89 -8.05
CA GLY A 535 -19.56 -31.21 -8.80
C GLY A 535 -18.27 -30.68 -8.17
N LYS A 536 -17.62 -31.52 -7.36
CA LYS A 536 -16.24 -31.41 -6.82
C LYS A 536 -15.95 -30.21 -5.91
N LYS A 537 -15.93 -30.48 -4.60
CA LYS A 537 -15.24 -29.67 -3.56
C LYS A 537 -13.77 -29.51 -3.96
N ARG A 538 -13.37 -28.32 -4.41
CA ARG A 538 -11.95 -27.91 -4.45
C ARG A 538 -11.68 -27.09 -3.18
N LYS A 539 -10.85 -27.63 -2.28
CA LYS A 539 -10.27 -26.87 -1.16
C LYS A 539 -9.57 -25.62 -1.73
N TRP A 540 -9.88 -24.47 -1.15
CA TRP A 540 -9.16 -23.22 -1.40
C TRP A 540 -7.87 -23.25 -0.58
N GLU A 541 -6.72 -23.26 -1.26
CA GLU A 541 -5.40 -23.04 -0.67
C GLU A 541 -4.82 -21.73 -1.25
N PRO A 542 -4.14 -20.89 -0.44
CA PRO A 542 -3.44 -19.70 -0.90
C PRO A 542 -2.46 -20.00 -2.05
N ALA A 543 -2.25 -19.04 -2.96
CA ALA A 543 -1.37 -19.21 -4.12
C ALA A 543 0.09 -19.53 -3.71
N SER A 544 0.54 -19.07 -2.55
CA SER A 544 1.85 -19.39 -1.95
C SER A 544 1.99 -20.88 -1.64
N ASP A 545 0.94 -21.48 -1.06
CA ASP A 545 0.95 -22.89 -0.64
C ASP A 545 0.84 -23.82 -1.85
N ARG A 546 0.14 -23.36 -2.90
CA ARG A 546 0.05 -24.08 -4.18
C ARG A 546 1.40 -24.18 -4.88
N ILE A 547 2.19 -23.11 -4.85
CA ILE A 547 3.54 -23.08 -5.43
C ILE A 547 4.49 -23.92 -4.58
N LYS A 548 4.37 -23.85 -3.24
CA LYS A 548 5.18 -24.67 -2.32
C LYS A 548 4.91 -26.18 -2.50
N ASN A 549 3.64 -26.58 -2.58
CA ASN A 549 3.23 -27.96 -2.84
C ASN A 549 3.66 -28.44 -4.23
N LEU A 550 3.65 -27.57 -5.24
CA LEU A 550 4.13 -27.90 -6.59
C LEU A 550 5.66 -28.09 -6.60
N LEU A 551 6.41 -27.24 -5.90
CA LEU A 551 7.86 -27.34 -5.78
C LEU A 551 8.30 -28.57 -4.97
N GLU A 552 7.58 -28.91 -3.90
CA GLU A 552 7.79 -30.15 -3.14
C GLU A 552 7.44 -31.39 -3.97
N SER A 553 6.36 -31.33 -4.75
CA SER A 553 5.99 -32.40 -5.71
C SER A 553 7.04 -32.63 -6.80
N LEU A 554 7.81 -31.62 -7.19
CA LEU A 554 8.86 -31.74 -8.19
C LEU A 554 10.17 -32.26 -7.59
N LYS A 555 10.47 -31.93 -6.31
CA LYS A 555 11.62 -32.48 -5.58
C LYS A 555 11.50 -33.99 -5.35
N ASN A 556 10.30 -34.49 -5.08
CA ASN A 556 10.08 -35.92 -4.82
C ASN A 556 10.06 -36.81 -6.08
N LYS A 557 10.22 -36.25 -7.29
CA LYS A 557 10.28 -37.00 -8.54
C LYS A 557 11.71 -37.25 -9.05
N ASN A 558 12.72 -36.72 -8.38
CA ASN A 558 14.14 -36.87 -8.73
C ASN A 558 14.95 -37.61 -7.66
N GLN A 559 14.31 -38.49 -6.87
CA GLN A 559 14.99 -39.48 -6.02
C GLN A 559 14.65 -40.90 -6.47
#